data_AF-A0A8H6UU30-F1
#
_entry.id   AF-A0A8H6UU30-F1
#
_cell.length_a   1.000
_cell.length_b   1.000
_cell.length_c   1.000
_cell.angle_alpha   90.00
_cell.angle_beta   90.00
_cell.angle_gamma   90.00
#
_symmetry.space_group_name_H-M   'P 1'
#
loop_
_entity.id
_entity.type
_entity.pdbx_description
1 polymer ?
#
loop_
_entity_poly.entity_id
_entity_poly.type
_entity_poly.pdbx_seq_one_letter_code
_entity_poly.pdbx_strand_id
1 'polypeptide(L)'
;MLLENGADRVWIDDGAVAEQIRAAGEGDYYDKVLELVGEATLADSLRSVKKGGIVSLVGKLSETEDLEKLHLMELIPSGIKLTLYRGTYEDFMSTPLDAVLTLVKQGSLKLKIGRVLRMEQIVEAHRCMEENEAEGKIVILT
;
A
#
# COMPACT_ATOMS: atom_id res chain seq x y z
N MET A 1 3.31 -13.68 -7.77
CA MET A 1 3.29 -13.09 -6.41
C MET A 1 1.94 -12.50 -6.01
N LEU A 2 1.48 -11.35 -6.54
CA LEU A 2 0.29 -10.67 -6.01
C LEU A 2 -1.01 -11.49 -6.15
N LEU A 3 -1.27 -12.08 -7.32
CA LEU A 3 -2.44 -12.94 -7.57
C LEU A 3 -2.45 -14.16 -6.62
N GLU A 4 -1.29 -14.78 -6.39
CA GLU A 4 -1.16 -15.93 -5.48
C GLU A 4 -1.42 -15.57 -4.01
N ASN A 5 -1.37 -14.28 -3.67
CA ASN A 5 -1.64 -13.73 -2.35
C ASN A 5 -3.04 -13.08 -2.24
N GLY A 6 -3.93 -13.35 -3.20
CA GLY A 6 -5.35 -13.01 -3.09
C GLY A 6 -5.77 -11.73 -3.80
N ALA A 7 -4.90 -11.11 -4.61
CA ALA A 7 -5.36 -10.06 -5.52
C ALA A 7 -6.18 -10.66 -6.67
N ASP A 8 -7.35 -10.10 -6.95
CA ASP A 8 -8.16 -10.51 -8.12
C ASP A 8 -7.57 -10.01 -9.44
N ARG A 9 -6.92 -8.83 -9.40
CA ARG A 9 -6.33 -8.15 -10.56
C ARG A 9 -5.02 -7.49 -10.17
N VAL A 10 -4.11 -7.39 -11.14
CA VAL A 10 -2.83 -6.71 -11.02
C VAL A 10 -2.67 -5.75 -12.19
N TRP A 11 -2.38 -4.50 -11.87
CA TRP A 11 -1.97 -3.47 -12.82
C TRP A 11 -0.47 -3.29 -12.73
N ILE A 12 0.21 -3.25 -13.86
CA ILE A 12 1.65 -2.95 -13.90
C ILE A 12 1.76 -1.44 -14.01
N ASP A 13 2.25 -0.80 -12.96
CA ASP A 13 2.35 0.65 -12.89
C ASP A 13 3.36 1.18 -13.91
N ASP A 14 2.86 1.99 -14.83
CA ASP A 14 3.63 2.75 -15.84
C ASP A 14 3.55 4.26 -15.60
N GLY A 15 3.04 4.67 -14.43
CA GLY A 15 2.73 6.06 -14.06
C GLY A 15 1.31 6.50 -14.37
N ALA A 16 0.48 5.65 -14.99
CA ALA A 16 -0.88 5.98 -15.43
C ALA A 16 -1.88 4.84 -15.18
N VAL A 17 -1.83 4.21 -14.00
CA VAL A 17 -2.74 3.10 -13.64
C VAL A 17 -4.21 3.51 -13.73
N ALA A 18 -4.58 4.76 -13.43
CA ALA A 18 -5.95 5.23 -13.60
C ALA A 18 -6.45 5.19 -15.05
N GLU A 19 -5.55 5.39 -16.03
CA GLU A 19 -5.90 5.25 -17.45
C GLU A 19 -6.05 3.78 -17.85
N GLN A 20 -5.19 2.90 -17.32
CA GLN A 20 -5.31 1.46 -17.53
C GLN A 20 -6.66 0.93 -17.01
N ILE A 21 -7.04 1.34 -15.80
CA ILE A 21 -8.33 1.02 -15.18
C ILE A 21 -9.49 1.51 -16.04
N ARG A 22 -9.43 2.76 -16.49
CA ARG A 22 -10.47 3.35 -17.35
C ARG A 22 -10.60 2.60 -18.67
N ALA A 23 -9.49 2.22 -19.29
CA ALA A 23 -9.47 1.51 -20.56
C ALA A 23 -10.09 0.11 -20.46
N ALA A 24 -10.05 -0.51 -19.29
CA ALA A 24 -10.64 -1.82 -19.07
C ALA A 24 -12.17 -1.81 -18.87
N GLY A 25 -12.77 -0.65 -18.57
CA GLY A 25 -14.21 -0.42 -18.72
C GLY A 25 -14.98 -0.06 -17.44
N GLU A 26 -16.30 -0.05 -17.56
CA GLU A 26 -17.20 0.30 -16.45
C GLU A 26 -17.22 -0.79 -15.37
N GLY A 27 -17.02 -0.39 -14.11
CA GLY A 27 -16.95 -1.29 -12.95
C GLY A 27 -15.54 -1.53 -12.42
N ASP A 28 -14.50 -1.12 -13.15
CA ASP A 28 -13.10 -1.31 -12.74
C ASP A 28 -12.57 -0.21 -11.82
N TYR A 29 -13.32 0.88 -11.67
CA TYR A 29 -13.03 1.91 -10.68
C TYR A 29 -13.27 1.41 -9.26
N TYR A 30 -12.36 1.78 -8.38
CA TYR A 30 -12.40 1.33 -6.99
C TYR A 30 -13.28 2.24 -6.12
N ASP A 31 -13.94 1.64 -5.13
CA ASP A 31 -14.60 2.36 -4.03
C ASP A 31 -13.59 3.04 -3.10
N LYS A 32 -12.48 2.34 -2.84
CA LYS A 32 -11.47 2.71 -1.87
C LYS A 32 -10.09 2.31 -2.39
N VAL A 33 -9.10 3.17 -2.17
CA VAL A 33 -7.69 2.91 -2.49
C VAL A 33 -6.85 3.17 -1.24
N LEU A 34 -5.93 2.25 -0.94
CA LEU A 34 -4.88 2.45 0.05
C LEU A 34 -3.61 2.84 -0.70
N GLU A 35 -3.16 4.08 -0.54
CA GLU A 35 -1.94 4.61 -1.16
C GLU A 35 -0.77 4.36 -0.21
N LEU A 36 0.08 3.38 -0.59
CA LEU A 36 1.22 2.90 0.19
C LEU A 36 2.56 3.44 -0.31
N VAL A 37 2.61 4.03 -1.51
CA VAL A 37 3.83 4.54 -2.15
C VAL A 37 4.04 5.99 -1.78
N GLY A 38 3.01 6.82 -1.96
CA GLY A 38 2.99 8.20 -1.47
C GLY A 38 2.73 9.24 -2.55
N GLU A 39 3.35 10.42 -2.39
CA GLU A 39 3.07 11.62 -3.21
C GLU A 39 3.28 11.38 -4.71
N ALA A 40 4.25 10.53 -5.08
CA ALA A 40 4.58 10.24 -6.47
C ALA A 40 3.41 9.62 -7.26
N THR A 41 2.58 8.82 -6.61
CA THR A 41 1.46 8.09 -7.24
C THR A 41 0.09 8.61 -6.80
N LEU A 42 0.04 9.47 -5.77
CA LEU A 42 -1.21 9.93 -5.16
C LEU A 42 -2.19 10.54 -6.17
N ALA A 43 -1.70 11.34 -7.12
CA ALA A 43 -2.55 11.96 -8.13
C ALA A 43 -3.23 10.93 -9.05
N ASP A 44 -2.52 9.86 -9.39
CA ASP A 44 -3.06 8.76 -10.20
C ASP A 44 -4.03 7.90 -9.38
N SER A 45 -3.66 7.57 -8.14
CA SER A 45 -4.55 6.90 -7.16
C SER A 45 -5.88 7.64 -6.94
N LEU A 46 -5.88 8.97 -6.91
CA LEU A 46 -7.10 9.79 -6.80
C LEU A 46 -7.99 9.72 -8.04
N ARG A 47 -7.44 9.36 -9.20
CA ARG A 47 -8.18 9.21 -10.47
C ARG A 47 -8.65 7.77 -10.72
N SER A 48 -8.19 6.79 -9.95
CA SER A 48 -8.57 5.38 -10.06
C SER A 48 -9.83 5.02 -9.26
N VAL A 49 -10.36 5.94 -8.46
CA VAL A 49 -11.59 5.77 -7.70
C VAL A 49 -12.81 6.38 -8.39
N LYS A 50 -13.99 5.81 -8.13
CA LYS A 50 -15.25 6.37 -8.59
C LYS A 50 -15.65 7.61 -7.79
N LYS A 51 -16.57 8.43 -8.35
CA LYS A 51 -17.15 9.58 -7.63
C LYS A 51 -17.70 9.16 -6.26
N GLY A 52 -17.32 9.89 -5.20
CA GLY A 52 -17.67 9.55 -3.82
C GLY A 52 -16.67 8.61 -3.13
N GLY A 53 -15.73 8.04 -3.88
CA GLY A 53 -14.70 7.12 -3.41
C GLY A 53 -13.68 7.77 -2.48
N ILE A 54 -12.83 6.92 -1.90
CA ILE A 54 -11.90 7.30 -0.83
C ILE A 54 -10.49 6.83 -1.18
N VAL A 55 -9.52 7.72 -1.12
CA VAL A 55 -8.09 7.36 -1.13
C VAL A 55 -7.51 7.64 0.24
N SER A 56 -6.87 6.65 0.85
CA SER A 56 -6.18 6.82 2.12
C SER A 56 -4.68 6.71 1.92
N LEU A 57 -3.96 7.80 2.16
CA LEU A 57 -2.51 7.83 2.17
C LEU A 57 -2.00 7.28 3.50
N VAL A 58 -1.25 6.18 3.45
CA VAL A 58 -0.80 5.40 4.63
C VAL A 58 0.69 5.63 4.94
N GLY A 59 1.50 5.98 3.95
CA GLY A 59 2.93 6.15 4.12
C GLY A 59 3.58 6.87 2.94
N LYS A 60 4.86 7.22 3.12
CA LYS A 60 5.71 7.83 2.11
C LYS A 60 6.96 6.97 1.97
N LEU A 61 7.15 6.38 0.80
CA LEU A 61 8.36 5.63 0.44
C LEU A 61 9.36 6.49 -0.36
N SER A 62 8.98 7.71 -0.76
CA SER A 62 9.86 8.65 -1.46
C SER A 62 10.54 9.63 -0.51
N GLU A 63 11.80 10.01 -0.76
CA GLU A 63 12.54 10.99 0.05
C GLU A 63 12.43 12.45 -0.45
N THR A 64 11.79 12.71 -1.59
CA THR A 64 11.70 14.04 -2.22
C THR A 64 10.28 14.63 -2.17
N GLU A 65 10.07 15.91 -2.48
CA GLU A 65 10.29 17.14 -1.69
C GLU A 65 9.15 18.14 -2.06
N ASP A 66 8.88 19.12 -1.19
CA ASP A 66 7.96 20.26 -1.34
C ASP A 66 6.45 20.00 -1.54
N LEU A 67 5.77 19.71 -0.43
CA LEU A 67 4.32 19.95 -0.26
C LEU A 67 3.89 21.38 -0.68
N GLU A 68 4.82 22.34 -0.73
CA GLU A 68 4.57 23.71 -1.15
C GLU A 68 4.12 23.85 -2.61
N LYS A 69 4.39 22.84 -3.47
CA LYS A 69 4.02 22.86 -4.89
C LYS A 69 2.73 22.09 -5.21
N LEU A 70 2.10 21.48 -4.20
CA LEU A 70 0.90 20.66 -4.38
C LEU A 70 -0.37 21.52 -4.35
N HIS A 71 -0.92 21.78 -5.53
CA HIS A 71 -2.21 22.46 -5.68
C HIS A 71 -3.36 21.48 -5.38
N LEU A 72 -3.89 21.52 -4.15
CA LEU A 72 -4.93 20.58 -3.68
C LEU A 72 -6.19 20.54 -4.57
N MET A 73 -6.60 21.68 -5.13
CA MET A 73 -7.75 21.75 -6.03
C MET A 73 -7.52 21.05 -7.37
N GLU A 74 -6.27 20.92 -7.80
CA GLU A 74 -5.90 20.18 -9.01
C GLU A 74 -5.63 18.71 -8.71
N LEU A 75 -5.09 18.44 -7.53
CA LEU A 75 -4.74 17.09 -7.07
C LEU A 75 -5.98 16.25 -6.79
N ILE A 76 -6.96 16.79 -6.06
CA ILE A 76 -8.10 16.03 -5.54
C ILE A 76 -9.31 16.26 -6.45
N PRO A 77 -9.74 15.25 -7.25
CA PRO A 77 -10.90 15.40 -8.11
C PRO A 77 -12.17 15.66 -7.29
N SER A 78 -13.09 16.45 -7.88
CA SER A 78 -14.34 16.81 -7.22
C SER A 78 -15.16 15.57 -6.82
N GLY A 79 -15.58 15.53 -5.55
CA GLY A 79 -16.37 14.43 -5.00
C GLY A 79 -15.55 13.23 -4.54
N ILE A 80 -14.22 13.28 -4.58
CA ILE A 80 -13.33 12.26 -4.00
C ILE A 80 -12.89 12.68 -2.61
N LYS A 81 -12.76 11.71 -1.70
CA LYS A 81 -12.25 11.93 -0.35
C LYS A 81 -10.79 11.50 -0.26
N LEU A 82 -9.93 12.37 0.26
CA LEU A 82 -8.56 12.03 0.63
C LEU A 82 -8.48 11.94 2.16
N THR A 83 -8.00 10.81 2.66
CA THR A 83 -7.74 10.57 4.08
C THR A 83 -6.28 10.21 4.32
N LEU A 84 -5.86 10.31 5.58
CA LEU A 84 -4.53 9.92 6.02
C LEU A 84 -4.70 8.82 7.08
N TYR A 85 -3.88 7.78 7.00
CA TYR A 85 -3.70 6.82 8.08
C TYR A 85 -2.26 6.88 8.54
N ARG A 86 -2.06 7.05 9.85
CA ARG A 86 -0.76 6.92 10.51
C ARG A 86 -0.99 6.03 11.71
N GLY A 87 -0.27 4.91 11.78
CA GLY A 87 -0.38 4.02 12.93
C GLY A 87 0.05 4.75 14.20
N THR A 88 -0.86 4.84 15.16
CA THR A 88 -0.59 5.35 16.51
C THR A 88 -0.43 4.21 17.51
N TYR A 89 0.01 4.54 18.73
CA TYR A 89 0.02 3.58 19.82
C TYR A 89 -1.40 3.08 20.13
N GLU A 90 -2.38 3.97 20.11
CA GLU A 90 -3.79 3.65 20.32
C GLU A 90 -4.33 2.71 19.22
N ASP A 91 -3.95 2.92 17.97
CA ASP A 91 -4.30 2.01 16.86
C ASP A 91 -3.69 0.62 17.06
N PHE A 92 -2.43 0.55 17.51
CA PHE A 92 -1.79 -0.72 17.81
C PHE A 92 -2.52 -1.45 18.95
N MET A 93 -2.82 -0.74 20.04
CA MET A 93 -3.52 -1.33 21.19
C MET A 93 -4.95 -1.76 20.88
N SER A 94 -5.61 -1.09 19.92
CA SER A 94 -6.96 -1.42 19.47
C SER A 94 -6.98 -2.42 18.30
N THR A 95 -5.82 -2.79 17.76
CA THR A 95 -5.73 -3.78 16.68
C THR A 95 -6.31 -5.10 17.16
N PRO A 96 -7.30 -5.69 16.45
CA PRO A 96 -7.94 -6.94 16.85
C PRO A 96 -7.02 -8.13 16.54
N LEU A 97 -5.91 -8.23 17.27
CA LEU A 97 -4.83 -9.17 16.99
C LEU A 97 -5.33 -10.62 17.02
N ASP A 98 -6.22 -10.97 17.95
CA ASP A 98 -6.81 -12.31 18.03
C ASP A 98 -7.60 -12.70 16.77
N ALA A 99 -8.30 -11.73 16.17
CA ALA A 99 -9.02 -11.96 14.91
C ALA A 99 -8.03 -12.18 13.76
N VAL A 100 -6.97 -11.37 13.69
CA VAL A 100 -5.90 -11.53 12.69
C VAL A 100 -5.23 -12.90 12.83
N LEU A 101 -4.87 -13.30 14.05
CA LEU A 101 -4.28 -14.61 14.34
C LEU A 101 -5.21 -15.76 13.97
N THR A 102 -6.52 -15.59 14.17
CA THR A 102 -7.52 -16.58 13.75
C THR A 102 -7.52 -16.75 12.23
N LEU A 103 -7.47 -15.66 11.45
CA LEU A 103 -7.38 -15.71 9.99
C LEU A 103 -6.10 -16.39 9.51
N VAL A 104 -4.97 -16.15 10.17
CA VAL A 104 -3.70 -16.82 9.87
C VAL A 104 -3.79 -18.32 10.17
N LYS A 105 -4.30 -18.69 11.35
CA LYS A 105 -4.45 -20.09 11.77
C LYS A 105 -5.38 -20.89 10.84
N GLN A 106 -6.41 -20.25 10.30
CA GLN A 106 -7.35 -20.85 9.34
C GLN A 106 -6.82 -20.88 7.90
N GLY A 107 -5.68 -20.23 7.62
CA GLY A 107 -5.10 -20.15 6.28
C GLY A 107 -5.77 -19.13 5.35
N SER A 108 -6.76 -18.36 5.84
CA SER A 108 -7.46 -17.31 5.10
C SER A 108 -6.61 -16.06 4.91
N LEU A 109 -5.69 -15.80 5.84
CA LEU A 109 -4.66 -14.76 5.71
C LEU A 109 -3.29 -15.43 5.60
N LYS A 110 -2.69 -15.39 4.41
CA LYS A 110 -1.35 -15.91 4.16
C LYS A 110 -0.32 -14.79 4.37
N LEU A 111 0.59 -14.99 5.32
CA LEU A 111 1.71 -14.08 5.54
C LEU A 111 2.95 -14.65 4.84
N LYS A 112 3.43 -13.96 3.79
CA LYS A 112 4.66 -14.36 3.10
C LYS A 112 5.88 -13.89 3.91
N ILE A 113 6.63 -14.85 4.44
CA ILE A 113 7.96 -14.60 4.99
C ILE A 113 8.94 -14.57 3.82
N GLY A 114 9.57 -13.43 3.62
CA GLY A 114 10.46 -13.18 2.49
C GLY A 114 11.89 -13.66 2.73
N ARG A 115 12.45 -13.28 3.88
CA ARG A 115 13.78 -13.68 4.34
C ARG A 115 13.75 -13.93 5.84
N VAL A 116 14.51 -14.93 6.27
CA VAL A 116 14.80 -15.17 7.68
C VAL A 116 16.31 -15.04 7.86
N LEU A 117 16.72 -14.12 8.71
CA LEU A 117 18.12 -13.79 8.95
C LEU A 117 18.39 -13.81 10.45
N ARG A 118 19.65 -13.95 10.85
CA ARG A 118 20.06 -13.79 12.25
C ARG A 118 20.49 -12.37 12.56
N MET A 119 20.53 -12.01 13.84
CA MET A 119 20.94 -10.68 14.28
C MET A 119 22.31 -10.25 13.75
N GLU A 120 23.26 -11.19 13.60
CA GLU A 120 24.60 -10.88 13.04
C GLU A 120 24.54 -10.45 11.56
N GLN A 121 23.43 -10.71 10.88
CA GLN A 121 23.19 -10.41 9.47
C GLN A 121 22.34 -9.15 9.30
N ILE A 122 22.23 -8.29 10.31
CA ILE A 122 21.35 -7.12 10.28
C ILE A 122 21.66 -6.17 9.11
N VAL A 123 22.94 -6.01 8.75
CA VAL A 123 23.35 -5.19 7.59
C VAL A 123 22.77 -5.76 6.29
N GLU A 124 22.79 -7.08 6.14
CA GLU A 124 22.22 -7.77 4.98
C GLU A 124 20.68 -7.65 4.97
N ALA A 125 20.04 -7.70 6.13
CA ALA A 125 18.61 -7.50 6.26
C ALA A 125 18.17 -6.12 5.76
N HIS A 126 18.91 -5.07 6.16
CA HIS A 126 18.66 -3.71 5.67
C HIS A 126 18.93 -3.59 4.18
N ARG A 127 20.06 -4.12 3.69
CA ARG A 127 20.38 -4.10 2.26
C ARG A 127 19.29 -4.76 1.41
N CYS A 128 18.82 -5.95 1.81
CA CYS A 128 17.72 -6.66 1.16
C CYS A 128 16.40 -5.86 1.16
N MET A 129 16.15 -5.09 2.22
CA MET A 129 14.98 -4.20 2.30
C MET A 129 15.10 -3.03 1.31
N GLU A 130 16.25 -2.35 1.28
CA GLU A 130 16.51 -1.19 0.39
C GLU A 130 16.52 -1.60 -1.09
N GLU A 131 17.07 -2.78 -1.41
CA GLU A 131 17.12 -3.33 -2.77
C GLU A 131 15.76 -3.94 -3.21
N ASN A 132 14.72 -3.89 -2.36
CA ASN A 132 13.38 -4.44 -2.60
C ASN A 132 13.34 -5.96 -2.89
N GLU A 133 14.32 -6.72 -2.39
CA GLU A 133 14.48 -8.16 -2.72
C GLU A 133 13.76 -9.10 -1.75
N ALA A 134 13.21 -8.59 -0.65
CA ALA A 134 12.60 -9.41 0.38
C ALA A 134 11.35 -10.15 -0.11
N GLU A 135 10.56 -9.53 -1.00
CA GLU A 135 9.28 -10.03 -1.49
C GLU A 135 8.32 -10.55 -0.39
N GLY A 136 8.32 -9.90 0.78
CA GLY A 136 7.58 -10.34 1.96
C GLY A 136 8.18 -9.78 3.23
N LYS A 137 7.80 -10.32 4.38
CA LYS A 137 8.34 -9.86 5.68
C LYS A 137 9.74 -10.43 5.92
N ILE A 138 10.69 -9.57 6.26
CA ILE A 138 11.99 -9.98 6.82
C ILE A 138 11.81 -10.28 8.30
N VAL A 139 12.25 -11.46 8.74
CA VAL A 139 12.22 -11.92 10.13
C VAL A 139 13.64 -12.06 10.65
N ILE A 140 13.95 -11.41 11.76
CA ILE A 140 15.24 -11.54 12.45
C ILE A 140 15.07 -12.51 13.61
N LEU A 141 15.88 -13.56 13.61
CA LEU A 141 16.00 -14.48 14.73
C LEU A 141 17.14 -14.02 15.65
N THR A 142 16.87 -14.04 16.95
CA THR A 142 17.81 -13.72 18.03
C THR A 142 18.28 -14.97 18.71
#